data_AF-A0A239ECA3-F1
#
_entry.id   AF-A0A239ECA3-F1
#
_cell.length_a   1.000
_cell.length_b   1.000
_cell.length_c   1.000
_cell.angle_alpha   90.00
_cell.angle_beta   90.00
_cell.angle_gamma   90.00
#
_symmetry.space_group_name_H-M   'P 1'
#
loop_
_entity.id
_entity.type
_entity.pdbx_description
1 polymer ?
#
loop_
_entity_poly.entity_id
_entity_poly.type
_entity_poly.pdbx_seq_one_letter_code
_entity_poly.pdbx_strand_id
1 'polypeptide(L)'
;HRVRTPTGLDGDPIPVDLAANAASLGADVIRAATSTDLRDALQQARESPRTTVVHVETNPLAGTPDSAAWWDVPVAEVSALDSTREARARYERDRRTRRHHL
;
A
#
# COMPACT_ATOMS: atom_id res chain seq x y z
N HIS A 1 12.37 3.64 2.98
CA HIS A 1 12.88 4.72 2.10
C HIS A 1 14.37 4.90 2.33
N ARG A 2 15.13 5.39 1.34
CA ARG A 2 16.58 5.59 1.43
C ARG A 2 16.96 7.02 1.04
N VAL A 3 18.02 7.53 1.65
CA VAL A 3 18.59 8.84 1.33
C VAL A 3 19.03 8.86 -0.14
N ARG A 4 18.78 9.97 -0.82
CA ARG A 4 19.25 10.18 -2.20
C ARG A 4 20.75 10.50 -2.19
N THR A 5 21.50 9.80 -3.01
CA THR A 5 22.91 10.06 -3.31
C THR A 5 23.02 10.61 -4.75
N PRO A 6 24.22 11.00 -5.21
CA PRO A 6 24.43 11.36 -6.61
C PRO A 6 24.10 10.24 -7.61
N THR A 7 24.14 8.97 -7.19
CA THR A 7 23.91 7.80 -8.05
C THR A 7 22.49 7.25 -7.98
N GLY A 8 21.68 7.65 -6.99
CA GLY A 8 20.30 7.18 -6.89
C GLY A 8 19.70 7.23 -5.49
N LEU A 9 18.80 6.28 -5.19
CA LEU A 9 18.15 6.09 -3.89
C LEU A 9 18.78 4.91 -3.12
N ASP A 10 20.10 4.89 -3.09
CA ASP A 10 20.96 3.82 -2.55
C ASP A 10 21.67 4.20 -1.24
N GLY A 11 21.37 5.38 -0.68
CA GLY A 11 21.91 5.82 0.61
C GLY A 11 21.30 5.09 1.81
N ASP A 12 21.60 5.60 3.00
CA ASP A 12 21.13 5.00 4.26
C ASP A 12 19.60 4.95 4.35
N PRO A 13 19.05 3.96 5.08
CA PRO A 13 17.62 3.94 5.38
C PRO A 13 17.20 5.23 6.08
N ILE A 14 16.15 5.85 5.57
CA ILE A 14 15.51 6.98 6.25
C ILE A 14 14.68 6.41 7.40
N PRO A 15 14.93 6.82 8.65
CA PRO A 15 14.12 6.39 9.79
C PRO A 15 12.77 7.08 9.70
N VAL A 16 11.79 6.40 9.11
CA VAL A 16 10.41 6.88 9.00
C VAL A 16 9.57 6.17 10.04
N ASP A 17 9.11 6.91 11.05
CA ASP A 17 8.07 6.44 11.98
C ASP A 17 6.70 6.94 11.48
N LEU A 18 6.01 6.07 10.73
CA LEU A 18 4.68 6.35 10.20
C LEU A 18 3.62 6.48 11.31
N ALA A 19 3.81 5.76 12.42
CA ALA A 19 2.95 5.87 13.59
C ALA A 19 3.09 7.25 14.25
N ALA A 20 4.31 7.73 14.46
CA ALA A 20 4.54 9.08 14.99
C ALA A 20 4.01 10.17 14.05
N ASN A 21 4.13 9.98 12.73
CA ASN A 21 3.54 10.90 11.75
C ASN A 21 2.00 10.93 11.82
N ALA A 22 1.35 9.79 11.93
CA ALA A 22 -0.11 9.74 12.12
C ALA A 22 -0.54 10.43 13.42
N ALA A 23 0.20 10.21 14.52
CA ALA A 23 -0.07 10.86 15.80
C ALA A 23 0.10 12.38 15.72
N SER A 24 1.11 12.89 15.00
CA SER A 24 1.32 14.34 14.84
C SER A 24 0.22 15.02 14.03
N LEU A 25 -0.50 14.27 13.19
CA LEU A 25 -1.70 14.72 12.47
C LEU A 25 -2.98 14.63 13.33
N GLY A 26 -2.88 14.20 14.58
CA GLY A 26 -4.00 14.13 15.52
C GLY A 26 -4.76 12.79 15.52
N ALA A 27 -4.21 11.73 14.93
CA ALA A 27 -4.77 10.38 15.04
C ALA A 27 -4.41 9.71 16.37
N ASP A 28 -5.21 8.72 16.80
CA ASP A 28 -4.87 7.82 17.91
C ASP A 28 -4.13 6.69 17.25
N VAL A 29 -3.03 6.25 17.85
CA VAL A 29 -2.20 5.22 17.23
C VAL A 29 -2.15 4.01 18.12
N ILE A 30 -2.62 2.88 17.58
CA ILE A 30 -2.53 1.58 18.22
C ILE A 30 -1.46 0.79 17.46
N ARG A 31 -0.40 0.35 18.13
CA ARG A 31 0.63 -0.50 17.52
C ARG A 31 0.27 -1.97 17.77
N ALA A 32 0.21 -2.76 16.72
CA ALA A 32 -0.11 -4.18 16.77
C ALA A 32 1.03 -4.99 16.15
N ALA A 33 1.43 -6.08 16.81
CA ALA A 33 2.53 -6.94 16.36
C ALA A 33 2.05 -8.34 15.93
N THR A 34 0.86 -8.75 16.38
CA THR A 34 0.28 -10.06 16.07
C THR A 34 -1.08 -9.93 15.39
N SER A 35 -1.55 -11.03 14.80
CA SER A 35 -2.92 -11.09 14.25
C SER A 35 -4.01 -10.90 15.32
N THR A 36 -3.71 -11.26 16.58
CA THR A 36 -4.63 -11.04 17.70
C THR A 36 -4.65 -9.57 18.10
N ASP A 37 -3.47 -8.95 18.26
CA ASP A 37 -3.38 -7.51 18.53
C ASP A 37 -4.11 -6.70 17.46
N LEU A 38 -3.99 -7.10 16.18
CA LEU A 38 -4.68 -6.43 15.08
C LEU A 38 -6.21 -6.56 15.23
N ARG A 39 -6.73 -7.74 15.58
CA ARG A 39 -8.18 -7.92 15.79
C ARG A 39 -8.68 -7.04 16.94
N ASP A 40 -7.95 -7.01 18.05
CA ASP A 40 -8.33 -6.24 19.23
C ASP A 40 -8.23 -4.73 18.94
N ALA A 41 -7.16 -4.30 18.28
CA ALA A 41 -6.97 -2.92 17.85
C ALA A 41 -8.07 -2.44 16.90
N LEU A 42 -8.54 -3.30 15.98
CA LEU A 42 -9.65 -2.98 15.09
C LEU A 42 -10.97 -2.85 15.85
N GLN A 43 -11.21 -3.66 16.89
CA GLN A 43 -12.39 -3.51 17.74
C GLN A 43 -12.35 -2.18 18.50
N GLN A 44 -11.21 -1.88 19.14
CA GLN A 44 -11.00 -0.61 19.84
C GLN A 44 -11.14 0.60 18.90
N ALA A 45 -10.56 0.54 17.71
CA ALA A 45 -10.63 1.62 16.72
C ALA A 45 -12.08 1.90 16.28
N ARG A 46 -12.95 0.89 16.21
CA ARG A 46 -14.37 1.05 15.85
C ARG A 46 -15.19 1.75 16.93
N GLU A 47 -14.77 1.67 18.18
CA GLU A 47 -15.43 2.33 19.32
C GLU A 47 -14.90 3.75 19.55
N SER A 48 -13.76 4.09 18.94
CA SER A 48 -13.13 5.41 19.10
C SER A 48 -13.93 6.51 18.40
N PRO A 49 -14.22 7.64 19.09
CA PRO A 49 -14.83 8.80 18.46
C PRO A 49 -13.85 9.62 17.61
N ARG A 50 -12.57 9.23 17.53
CA ARG A 50 -11.49 9.97 16.87
C ARG A 50 -10.77 9.07 15.86
N THR A 51 -10.25 9.66 14.78
CA THR A 51 -9.50 8.92 13.76
C THR A 51 -8.39 8.09 14.42
N THR A 52 -8.45 6.77 14.18
CA THR A 52 -7.53 5.81 14.77
C THR A 52 -6.74 5.11 13.67
N VAL A 53 -5.42 5.08 13.81
CA VAL A 53 -4.49 4.37 12.94
C VAL A 53 -3.98 3.15 13.69
N VAL A 54 -4.23 1.97 13.14
CA VAL A 54 -3.61 0.73 13.61
C VAL A 54 -2.32 0.50 12.81
N HIS A 55 -1.18 0.67 13.46
CA HIS A 55 0.14 0.49 12.85
C HIS A 55 0.64 -0.94 13.08
N VAL A 56 0.91 -1.64 11.98
CA VAL A 56 1.45 -3.01 11.99
C VAL A 56 2.78 -3.01 11.24
N GLU A 57 3.85 -3.41 11.92
CA GLU A 57 5.12 -3.65 11.25
C GLU A 57 5.09 -5.03 10.58
N THR A 58 5.37 -5.05 9.29
CA THR A 58 5.42 -6.28 8.50
C THR A 58 6.80 -6.47 7.89
N ASN A 59 7.21 -7.72 7.72
CA ASN A 59 8.43 -8.05 7.00
C ASN A 59 8.13 -8.06 5.49
N PRO A 60 8.68 -7.12 4.70
CA PRO A 60 8.42 -7.05 3.26
C PRO A 60 9.04 -8.21 2.47
N LEU A 61 9.96 -8.98 3.08
CA LEU A 61 10.59 -10.15 2.48
C LEU A 61 9.93 -11.47 2.93
N ALA A 62 8.95 -11.41 3.83
CA ALA A 62 8.20 -12.59 4.21
C ALA A 62 7.35 -13.05 3.02
N GLY A 63 7.40 -14.34 2.71
CA GLY A 63 6.52 -14.93 1.71
C GLY A 63 5.06 -14.79 2.16
N THR A 64 4.21 -14.28 1.28
CA THR A 64 2.77 -14.31 1.49
C THR A 64 2.25 -15.70 1.12
N PRO A 65 1.27 -16.24 1.86
CA PRO A 65 0.51 -17.39 1.38
C PRO A 65 -0.05 -17.11 -0.01
N ASP A 66 -0.25 -18.14 -0.82
CA ASP A 66 -1.00 -18.00 -2.08
C ASP A 66 -2.34 -17.35 -1.75
N SER A 67 -2.61 -16.23 -2.40
CA SER A 67 -3.87 -15.51 -2.26
C SER A 67 -4.54 -15.42 -3.62
N ALA A 68 -5.86 -15.61 -3.66
CA ALA A 68 -6.67 -15.30 -4.83
C ALA A 68 -6.82 -13.78 -5.04
N ALA A 69 -6.18 -12.96 -4.20
CA ALA A 69 -6.20 -11.52 -4.34
C ALA A 69 -5.41 -11.11 -5.58
N TRP A 70 -6.06 -10.32 -6.42
CA TRP A 70 -5.45 -9.70 -7.58
C TRP A 70 -5.74 -8.20 -7.52
N TRP A 71 -4.77 -7.39 -7.92
CA TRP A 71 -5.02 -5.98 -8.20
C TRP A 71 -4.65 -5.71 -9.66
N ASP A 72 -5.39 -4.79 -10.26
CA ASP A 72 -5.11 -4.35 -11.62
C ASP A 72 -3.86 -3.45 -11.62
N VAL A 73 -2.91 -3.75 -12.48
CA VAL A 73 -1.76 -2.88 -12.75
C VAL A 73 -1.97 -2.26 -14.13
N PRO A 74 -2.61 -1.09 -14.23
CA PRO A 74 -2.96 -0.51 -15.52
C PRO A 74 -1.72 -0.11 -16.32
N VAL A 75 -1.83 -0.19 -17.64
CA VAL A 75 -0.84 0.39 -18.55
C VAL A 75 -0.84 1.91 -18.36
N ALA A 76 0.35 2.52 -18.38
CA ALA A 76 0.52 3.96 -18.25
C ALA A 76 -0.41 4.74 -19.21
N GLU A 77 -1.07 5.76 -18.67
CA GLU A 77 -2.05 6.54 -19.42
C GLU A 77 -1.41 7.39 -20.53
N VAL A 78 -0.23 7.95 -20.26
CA VAL A 78 0.57 8.73 -21.20
C VAL A 78 1.95 8.09 -21.36
N SER A 79 2.44 8.03 -22.60
CA SER A 79 3.78 7.55 -22.91
C SER A 79 4.23 8.08 -24.26
N ALA A 80 5.53 8.39 -24.36
CA ALA A 80 6.16 8.71 -25.64
C ALA A 80 6.29 7.46 -26.54
N LEU A 81 6.35 6.27 -25.94
CA LEU A 81 6.52 5.01 -26.68
C LEU A 81 5.20 4.62 -27.36
N ASP A 82 5.25 4.36 -28.66
CA ASP A 82 4.10 3.86 -29.43
C ASP A 82 3.56 2.54 -28.85
N SER A 83 4.46 1.62 -28.49
CA SER A 83 4.10 0.32 -27.92
C SER A 83 3.28 0.44 -26.62
N THR A 84 3.59 1.42 -25.77
CA THR A 84 2.81 1.66 -24.54
C THR A 84 1.45 2.27 -24.86
N ARG A 85 1.35 3.17 -25.84
CA ARG A 85 0.07 3.75 -26.28
C ARG A 85 -0.84 2.68 -26.89
N GLU A 86 -0.29 1.77 -27.67
CA GLU A 86 -1.01 0.61 -28.21
C GLU A 86 -1.48 -0.35 -27.09
N ALA A 87 -0.58 -0.66 -26.14
CA ALA A 87 -0.90 -1.50 -24.99
C ALA A 87 -2.01 -0.88 -24.13
N ARG A 88 -1.99 0.45 -23.95
CA ARG A 88 -3.04 1.21 -23.24
C ARG A 88 -4.39 1.10 -23.95
N ALA A 89 -4.40 1.30 -25.27
CA ALA A 89 -5.61 1.17 -26.08
C ALA A 89 -6.20 -0.26 -26.02
N ARG A 90 -5.34 -1.29 -26.03
CA ARG A 90 -5.77 -2.69 -25.84
C ARG A 90 -6.34 -2.91 -24.44
N TYR A 91 -5.62 -2.50 -23.41
CA TYR A 91 -6.07 -2.60 -22.01
C TYR A 91 -7.46 -1.98 -21.81
N GLU A 92 -7.74 -0.80 -22.38
CA GLU A 92 -9.04 -0.14 -22.27
C GLU A 92 -10.17 -0.90 -22.99
N ARG A 93 -9.89 -1.58 -24.10
CA ARG A 93 -10.87 -2.45 -24.76
C ARG A 93 -11.16 -3.68 -23.90
N ASP A 94 -10.11 -4.34 -23.40
CA ASP A 94 -10.24 -5.57 -22.63
C ASP A 94 -10.97 -5.31 -21.30
N ARG A 95 -10.67 -4.18 -20.65
CA ARG A 95 -11.32 -3.74 -19.40
C ARG A 95 -12.84 -3.62 -19.53
N ARG A 96 -13.37 -3.18 -20.68
CA ARG A 96 -14.82 -3.10 -20.92
C ARG A 96 -15.51 -4.46 -20.92
N THR A 97 -14.78 -5.51 -21.26
CA THR A 97 -15.28 -6.89 -21.28
C THR A 97 -14.96 -7.67 -20.01
N ARG A 98 -14.24 -7.06 -19.07
CA ARG A 98 -13.87 -7.68 -17.79
C ARG A 98 -15.13 -7.90 -16.96
N ARG A 99 -15.32 -9.13 -16.45
CA ARG A 99 -16.43 -9.46 -15.55
C ARG A 99 -15.95 -9.31 -14.12
N HIS A 100 -16.74 -8.61 -13.31
CA HIS A 100 -16.54 -8.63 -11.87
C HIS A 100 -17.00 -9.99 -11.36
N HIS A 101 -16.05 -10.82 -10.93
CA HIS A 101 -16.35 -12.00 -10.15
C HIS A 101 -16.41 -11.54 -8.68
N LEU A 102 -17.60 -11.65 -8.08
CA LEU A 102 -17.82 -11.54 -6.63
C LEU A 102 -17.70 -12.94 -6.02
#